data_AF-A0A5C4VVD7-F1
#
_entry.id   AF-A0A5C4VVD7-F1
#
_cell.length_a   1.000
_cell.length_b   1.000
_cell.length_c   1.000
_cell.angle_alpha   90.00
_cell.angle_beta   90.00
_cell.angle_gamma   90.00
#
_symmetry.space_group_name_H-M   'P 1'
#
loop_
_entity.id
_entity.type
_entity.pdbx_description
1 polymer ?
#
loop_
_entity_poly.entity_id
_entity_poly.type
_entity_poly.pdbx_seq_one_letter_code
_entity_poly.pdbx_strand_id
1 'polypeptide(L)'
;MFPLIGMPQGAEWLIILAIVVLVFGAAKLPDLARGTGQALRIFKAETKGLRDDEDEKKPTKPAGELNAADARLDDVTEAEIVDERRENNA
;
A
#
# COMPACT_ATOMS: atom_id res chain seq x y z
N MET A 1 26.79 22.97 -24.92
CA MET A 1 25.69 23.79 -24.37
C MET A 1 24.46 22.90 -24.24
N PHE A 2 24.37 22.19 -23.12
CA PHE A 2 23.18 21.52 -22.60
C PHE A 2 23.28 21.65 -21.06
N PRO A 3 22.24 22.18 -20.40
CA PRO A 3 22.34 22.74 -19.04
C PRO A 3 21.95 21.72 -17.94
N LEU A 4 22.19 22.11 -16.68
CA LEU A 4 21.33 21.75 -15.55
C LEU A 4 21.49 20.36 -14.89
N ILE A 5 22.72 19.82 -14.79
CA ILE A 5 23.07 18.88 -13.72
C ILE A 5 23.49 19.72 -12.52
N GLY A 6 22.51 20.28 -11.81
CA GLY A 6 22.77 21.34 -10.83
C GLY A 6 21.60 21.66 -9.92
N MET A 7 20.79 20.67 -9.55
CA MET A 7 19.94 20.79 -8.36
C MET A 7 20.37 19.76 -7.31
N PRO A 8 21.44 20.07 -6.55
CA PRO A 8 21.89 19.22 -5.46
C PRO A 8 20.85 19.31 -4.33
N GLN A 9 20.32 18.15 -3.89
CA GLN A 9 19.67 17.84 -2.60
C GLN A 9 18.45 16.90 -2.74
N GLY A 10 17.75 16.91 -3.87
CA GLY A 10 16.50 16.17 -4.04
C GLY A 10 16.50 15.11 -5.15
N ALA A 11 17.30 15.32 -6.20
CA ALA A 11 17.33 14.40 -7.33
C ALA A 11 17.99 13.06 -6.97
N GLU A 12 18.94 13.06 -6.03
CA GLU A 12 19.59 11.85 -5.54
C GLU A 12 18.58 10.89 -4.90
N TRP A 13 17.63 11.41 -4.11
CA TRP A 13 16.57 10.60 -3.49
C TRP A 13 15.64 9.98 -4.52
N LEU A 14 15.31 10.70 -5.59
CA LEU A 14 14.48 10.17 -6.68
C LEU A 14 15.19 9.03 -7.42
N ILE A 15 16.49 9.15 -7.65
CA ILE A 15 17.30 8.10 -8.28
C ILE A 15 17.34 6.85 -7.40
N ILE A 16 17.56 7.00 -6.09
CA ILE A 16 17.56 5.87 -5.14
C ILE A 16 16.19 5.20 -5.11
N LEU A 17 15.11 5.98 -5.01
CA LEU A 17 13.74 5.46 -5.03
C LEU A 17 13.46 4.70 -6.33
N ALA A 18 13.90 5.23 -7.47
CA ALA A 18 13.75 4.57 -8.76
C ALA A 18 14.46 3.20 -8.80
N ILE A 19 15.68 3.10 -8.26
CA ILE A 19 16.42 1.83 -8.16
C ILE A 19 15.67 0.84 -7.26
N VAL A 20 15.18 1.27 -6.09
CA VAL A 20 14.40 0.41 -5.19
C VAL A 20 13.13 -0.11 -5.88
N VAL A 21 12.39 0.76 -6.56
CA VAL A 21 11.20 0.36 -7.34
C VAL A 21 11.56 -0.63 -8.45
N LEU A 22 12.72 -0.49 -9.10
CA LEU A 22 13.15 -1.39 -10.15
C LEU A 22 13.49 -2.79 -9.62
N VAL A 23 14.13 -2.87 -8.44
CA VAL A 23 14.53 -4.16 -7.82
C VAL A 23 13.33 -4.87 -7.19
N PHE A 24 12.48 -4.15 -6.47
CA PHE A 24 11.35 -4.74 -5.75
C PHE A 24 10.05 -4.79 -6.58
N GLY A 25 9.92 -3.92 -7.59
CA GLY A 25 8.70 -3.74 -8.38
C GLY A 25 7.72 -2.76 -7.74
N ALA A 26 6.99 -2.02 -8.58
CA ALA A 26 6.00 -1.02 -8.15
C ALA A 26 4.83 -1.62 -7.34
N ALA A 27 4.51 -2.91 -7.55
CA ALA A 27 3.45 -3.61 -6.84
C ALA A 27 3.86 -4.06 -5.42
N LYS A 28 5.14 -4.36 -5.18
CA LYS A 28 5.59 -4.93 -3.89
C LYS A 28 5.88 -3.89 -2.82
N LEU A 29 6.31 -2.69 -3.20
CA LEU A 29 6.48 -1.55 -2.28
C LEU A 29 5.20 -1.20 -1.49
N PRO A 30 4.03 -1.00 -2.12
CA PRO A 30 2.81 -0.66 -1.41
C PRO A 30 2.31 -1.82 -0.53
N ASP A 31 2.46 -3.08 -0.96
CA ASP A 31 2.10 -4.26 -0.16
C ASP A 31 2.93 -4.36 1.12
N LEU A 32 4.26 -4.21 1.00
CA LEU A 32 5.17 -4.21 2.14
C LEU A 32 4.92 -3.02 3.08
N ALA A 33 4.63 -1.85 2.52
CA ALA A 33 4.30 -0.65 3.29
C ALA A 33 2.96 -0.77 4.04
N ARG A 34 1.96 -1.42 3.46
CA ARG A 34 0.66 -1.67 4.11
C ARG A 34 0.82 -2.55 5.36
N GLY A 35 1.52 -3.68 5.25
CA GLY A 35 1.77 -4.56 6.40
C GLY A 35 2.62 -3.89 7.48
N THR A 36 3.74 -3.27 7.08
CA THR A 36 4.67 -2.59 8.01
C THR A 36 4.01 -1.38 8.68
N GLY A 37 3.25 -0.58 7.92
CA GLY A 37 2.54 0.59 8.42
C GLY A 37 1.46 0.23 9.43
N GLN A 38 0.75 -0.88 9.23
CA GLN A 38 -0.24 -1.38 10.19
C GLN A 38 0.43 -1.82 11.51
N ALA A 39 1.55 -2.55 11.44
CA ALA A 39 2.32 -2.94 12.62
C ALA A 39 2.85 -1.73 13.39
N LEU A 40 3.45 -0.76 12.68
CA LEU A 40 3.93 0.49 13.27
C LEU A 40 2.78 1.31 13.90
N ARG A 41 1.58 1.30 13.30
CA ARG A 41 0.41 2.00 13.85
C ARG A 41 -0.04 1.41 15.17
N ILE A 42 -0.11 0.08 15.26
CA ILE A 42 -0.48 -0.64 16.50
C ILE A 42 0.58 -0.37 17.56
N PHE A 43 1.85 -0.56 17.23
CA PHE A 43 2.97 -0.30 18.14
C PHE A 43 2.98 1.16 18.64
N LYS A 44 2.73 2.14 17.76
CA LYS A 44 2.61 3.55 18.13
C LYS A 44 1.43 3.80 19.06
N ALA A 45 0.28 3.17 18.82
CA ALA A 45 -0.91 3.34 19.67
C ALA A 45 -0.70 2.75 21.07
N GLU A 46 -0.12 1.55 21.15
CA GLU A 46 0.23 0.91 22.42
C GLU A 46 1.31 1.73 23.15
N THR A 47 2.38 2.11 22.47
CA THR A 47 3.45 2.95 23.05
C THR A 47 2.95 4.35 23.43
N LYS A 48 1.96 4.91 22.73
CA LYS A 48 1.32 6.17 23.12
C LYS A 48 0.59 5.98 24.44
N GLY A 49 -0.17 4.91 24.64
CA GLY A 49 -0.81 4.62 25.93
C GLY A 49 0.17 4.59 27.12
N LEU A 50 1.43 4.18 26.90
CA LEU A 50 2.48 4.24 27.93
C LEU A 50 3.15 5.62 28.11
N ARG A 51 3.01 6.53 27.14
CA ARG A 51 3.58 7.89 27.17
C ARG A 51 2.53 8.97 27.50
N ASP A 52 1.25 8.67 27.36
CA ASP A 52 0.11 9.60 27.38
C ASP A 52 -0.59 9.64 28.75
N ASP A 53 0.03 9.10 29.82
CA ASP A 53 -0.41 9.32 31.21
C ASP A 53 -0.42 10.83 31.60
N GLU A 54 0.00 11.74 30.71
CA GLU A 54 -0.02 13.19 30.92
C GLU A 54 -0.97 14.00 30.01
N ASP A 55 -1.57 13.48 28.92
CA ASP A 55 -2.41 14.34 28.05
C ASP A 55 -3.61 13.64 27.39
N GLU A 56 -4.78 14.26 27.55
CA GLU A 56 -6.12 13.69 27.42
C GLU A 56 -6.64 13.49 25.97
N LYS A 57 -7.31 12.34 25.74
CA LYS A 57 -8.38 12.00 24.77
C LYS A 57 -8.31 12.51 23.31
N LYS A 58 -8.16 11.56 22.37
CA LYS A 58 -8.83 11.58 21.06
C LYS A 58 -9.41 10.21 20.66
N PRO A 59 -10.58 10.17 20.00
CA PRO A 59 -11.22 8.91 19.60
C PRO A 59 -10.44 8.30 18.44
N THR A 60 -9.87 7.13 18.65
CA THR A 60 -9.16 6.39 17.59
C THR A 60 -10.17 5.48 16.93
N LYS A 61 -10.68 5.87 15.75
CA LYS A 61 -11.58 5.05 14.93
C LYS A 61 -10.86 3.74 14.55
N PRO A 62 -11.43 2.54 14.80
CA PRO A 62 -10.78 1.28 14.46
C PRO A 62 -10.75 1.06 12.94
N ALA A 63 -9.64 0.44 12.52
CA ALA A 63 -9.41 -0.44 11.38
C ALA A 63 -10.11 -0.23 10.02
N GLY A 64 -9.29 -0.16 8.97
CA GLY A 64 -9.29 -1.29 8.02
C GLY A 64 -9.98 -1.11 6.67
N GLU A 65 -10.47 0.06 6.30
CA GLU A 65 -11.17 0.26 5.03
C GLU A 65 -10.22 0.74 3.92
N LEU A 66 -9.14 0.00 3.65
CA LEU A 66 -8.30 0.18 2.45
C LEU A 66 -7.94 -1.17 1.81
N ASN A 67 -8.85 -2.15 1.91
CA ASN A 67 -8.93 -3.30 1.00
C ASN A 67 -9.82 -3.01 -0.22
N ALA A 68 -10.04 -1.73 -0.55
CA ALA A 68 -10.98 -1.32 -1.59
C ALA A 68 -10.43 -1.40 -3.03
N ALA A 69 -9.13 -1.65 -3.22
CA ALA A 69 -8.53 -1.70 -4.55
C ALA A 69 -8.35 -3.11 -5.11
N ASP A 70 -8.34 -4.14 -4.24
CA ASP A 70 -8.00 -5.51 -4.64
C ASP A 70 -9.25 -6.37 -4.92
N ALA A 71 -10.36 -6.13 -4.22
CA ALA A 71 -11.59 -6.92 -4.35
C ALA A 71 -12.40 -6.72 -5.66
N ARG A 72 -11.92 -5.90 -6.62
CA ARG A 72 -12.64 -5.61 -7.87
C ARG A 72 -12.06 -6.28 -9.12
N LEU A 73 -10.87 -6.88 -9.01
CA LEU A 73 -10.22 -7.51 -10.16
C LEU A 73 -10.45 -9.03 -10.23
N ASP A 74 -10.83 -9.66 -9.11
CA ASP A 74 -11.08 -11.12 -9.06
C ASP A 74 -12.48 -11.53 -9.57
N ASP A 75 -13.47 -10.62 -9.50
CA ASP A 75 -14.89 -10.86 -9.85
C ASP A 75 -15.15 -11.05 -11.36
N VAL A 76 -14.24 -10.60 -12.23
CA VAL A 76 -14.42 -10.69 -13.69
C VAL A 76 -14.00 -12.06 -14.23
N THR A 77 -13.10 -12.76 -13.55
CA THR A 77 -12.53 -14.03 -14.00
C THR A 77 -13.44 -15.25 -13.77
N GLU A 78 -14.37 -15.19 -12.81
CA GLU A 78 -15.33 -16.28 -12.57
C GLU A 78 -16.55 -16.22 -13.50
N ALA A 79 -16.87 -15.05 -14.06
CA ALA A 79 -18.06 -14.87 -14.89
C ALA A 79 -17.92 -15.49 -16.30
N GLU A 80 -16.70 -15.62 -16.83
CA GLU A 80 -16.47 -16.12 -18.20
C GLU A 80 -16.56 -17.66 -18.30
N ILE A 81 -16.16 -18.39 -17.25
CA ILE A 81 -16.04 -19.87 -17.30
C ILE A 81 -17.40 -20.59 -17.22
N VAL A 82 -18.45 -19.90 -16.77
CA VAL A 82 -19.78 -20.51 -16.56
C VAL A 82 -20.62 -20.59 -17.83
N ASP A 83 -20.39 -19.70 -18.81
CA ASP A 83 -21.23 -19.61 -20.01
C ASP A 83 -20.93 -20.74 -21.03
N GLU A 84 -19.67 -21.16 -21.18
CA GLU A 84 -19.31 -22.26 -22.11
C GLU A 84 -19.83 -23.64 -21.66
N ARG A 85 -20.03 -23.86 -20.35
CA ARG A 85 -20.50 -25.16 -19.84
C ARG A 85 -22.00 -25.37 -20.07
N ARG A 86 -22.78 -24.31 -20.23
CA ARG A 86 -24.24 -24.40 -20.40
C ARG A 86 -24.66 -24.74 -21.83
N GLU A 87 -23.85 -24.45 -22.84
CA GLU A 87 -24.21 -24.68 -24.23
C GLU A 87 -23.98 -26.13 -24.70
N ASN A 88 -23.04 -26.85 -24.10
CA ASN A 88 -22.71 -28.25 -24.48
C ASN A 88 -23.60 -29.33 -23.84
N ASN A 89 -24.65 -28.96 -23.10
CA ASN A 89 -25.54 -29.90 -22.42
C ASN A 89 -27.03 -29.68 -22.76
N ALA A 90 -27.31 -29.11 -23.94
CA ALA A 90 -28.65 -28.98 -24.52
C ALA A 90 -28.76 -29.83 -25.79
#